data_AF-D2V880-F1
#
_entry.id   AF-D2V880-F1
#
_cell.length_a   1.000
_cell.length_b   1.000
_cell.length_c   1.000
_cell.angle_alpha   90.00
_cell.angle_beta   90.00
_cell.angle_gamma   90.00
#
_symmetry.space_group_name_H-M   'P 1'
#
loop_
_entity.id
_entity.type
_entity.pdbx_description
1 polymer ?
#
loop_
_entity_poly.entity_id
_entity_poly.type
_entity_poly.pdbx_seq_one_letter_code
_entity_poly.pdbx_strand_id
1 'polypeptide(L)'
;MSEQQYAEKLELKSDKFSCLLDDGKHYATLSFEKKKYHQRDHHEISEVTPTHIYEFYHIEVPQAYRGKGIAMPFAKACFDYALQHNWKVKVTCTYLREKFLGLHSGHYKSILVE
;
A
#
# COMPACT_ATOMS: atom_id res chain seq x y z
N MET A 1 12.81 -1.34 -15.42
CA MET A 1 11.62 -0.51 -15.17
C MET A 1 11.99 0.68 -14.31
N SER A 2 11.58 1.87 -14.71
CA SER A 2 11.63 3.08 -13.87
C SER A 2 10.44 3.13 -12.91
N GLU A 3 10.55 3.86 -11.80
CA GLU A 3 9.51 3.98 -10.77
C GLU A 3 8.13 4.38 -11.32
N GLN A 4 8.10 5.25 -12.33
CA GLN A 4 6.87 5.70 -13.00
C GLN A 4 6.13 4.56 -13.70
N GLN A 5 6.84 3.60 -14.28
CA GLN A 5 6.24 2.49 -15.01
C GLN A 5 5.47 1.54 -14.09
N TYR A 6 5.86 1.46 -12.82
CA TYR A 6 5.13 0.67 -11.82
C TYR A 6 3.79 1.31 -11.47
N ALA A 7 3.72 2.65 -11.39
CA ALA A 7 2.48 3.36 -11.11
C ALA A 7 1.49 3.26 -12.29
N GLU A 8 1.98 3.36 -13.53
CA GLU A 8 1.13 3.24 -14.74
C GLU A 8 0.57 1.84 -14.94
N LYS A 9 1.33 0.80 -14.57
CA LYS A 9 0.92 -0.61 -14.65
C LYS A 9 0.30 -1.12 -13.34
N LEU A 10 0.07 -0.24 -12.37
CA LEU A 10 -0.51 -0.61 -11.09
C LEU A 10 -2.01 -0.84 -11.26
N GLU A 11 -2.43 -2.08 -11.11
CA GLU A 11 -3.83 -2.45 -11.07
C GLU A 11 -4.29 -2.58 -9.62
N LEU A 12 -5.23 -1.72 -9.23
CA LEU A 12 -5.94 -1.84 -7.96
C LEU A 12 -7.06 -2.87 -8.10
N LYS A 13 -7.04 -3.91 -7.26
CA LYS A 13 -8.14 -4.86 -7.06
C LYS A 13 -8.82 -4.62 -5.72
N SER A 14 -9.88 -5.38 -5.42
CA SER A 14 -10.67 -5.23 -4.19
C SER A 14 -9.86 -5.39 -2.90
N ASP A 15 -8.87 -6.29 -2.88
CA ASP A 15 -8.06 -6.67 -1.71
C ASP A 15 -6.54 -6.61 -1.94
N LYS A 16 -6.09 -6.20 -3.14
CA LYS A 16 -4.65 -6.14 -3.44
C LYS A 16 -4.33 -5.18 -4.57
N PHE A 17 -3.11 -4.67 -4.55
CA PHE A 17 -2.48 -4.08 -5.73
C PHE A 17 -1.75 -5.17 -6.51
N SER A 18 -1.82 -5.11 -7.83
CA SER A 18 -1.13 -6.01 -8.75
C SER A 18 -0.35 -5.17 -9.75
N CYS A 19 0.89 -5.54 -10.06
CA CYS A 19 1.64 -4.89 -11.14
C CYS A 19 2.33 -5.95 -12.00
N LEU A 20 2.11 -5.88 -13.31
CA LEU A 20 2.76 -6.75 -14.29
C LEU A 20 4.25 -6.40 -14.41
N LEU A 21 5.13 -7.40 -14.25
CA LEU A 21 6.58 -7.26 -14.38
C LEU A 21 7.03 -7.37 -15.84
N ASP A 22 8.27 -6.97 -16.14
CA ASP A 22 8.83 -6.90 -17.51
C ASP A 22 8.68 -8.17 -18.36
N ASP A 23 8.69 -9.35 -17.74
CA ASP A 23 8.55 -10.64 -18.45
C ASP A 23 7.13 -10.88 -18.98
N GLY A 24 6.16 -10.06 -18.58
CA GLY A 24 4.78 -10.18 -19.05
C GLY A 24 4.02 -11.40 -18.52
N LYS A 25 4.65 -12.23 -17.68
CA LYS A 25 4.02 -13.42 -17.08
C LYS A 25 3.89 -13.34 -15.56
N HIS A 26 4.73 -12.54 -14.93
CA HIS A 26 4.86 -12.47 -13.48
C HIS A 26 4.29 -11.16 -12.94
N TYR A 27 3.68 -11.22 -11.75
CA TYR A 27 3.09 -10.05 -11.09
C TYR A 27 3.70 -9.85 -9.71
N ALA A 28 4.00 -8.61 -9.35
CA ALA A 28 4.18 -8.23 -7.95
C ALA A 28 2.80 -7.92 -7.37
N THR A 29 2.54 -8.37 -6.14
CA THR A 29 1.27 -8.10 -5.48
C THR A 29 1.48 -7.56 -4.06
N LEU A 30 0.62 -6.62 -3.67
CA LEU A 30 0.55 -6.10 -2.30
C LEU A 30 -0.87 -6.28 -1.81
N SER A 31 -1.06 -7.19 -0.86
CA SER A 31 -2.37 -7.48 -0.28
C SER A 31 -2.66 -6.52 0.85
N PHE A 32 -3.90 -6.02 0.87
CA PHE A 32 -4.40 -5.15 1.91
C PHE A 32 -5.82 -5.51 2.32
N GLU A 33 -6.16 -5.19 3.57
CA GLU A 33 -7.51 -5.38 4.08
C GLU A 33 -8.18 -4.04 4.36
N LYS A 34 -9.41 -3.86 3.85
CA LYS A 34 -10.21 -2.66 4.10
C LYS A 34 -11.01 -2.83 5.40
N LYS A 35 -10.54 -2.21 6.48
CA LYS A 35 -11.22 -2.18 7.78
C LYS A 35 -12.06 -0.92 7.93
N LYS A 36 -13.30 -1.07 8.39
CA LYS A 36 -14.16 0.06 8.77
C LYS A 36 -13.79 0.52 10.17
N TYR A 37 -13.31 1.74 10.31
CA TYR A 37 -13.06 2.31 11.62
C TYR A 37 -14.34 2.98 12.13
N HIS A 38 -14.99 2.34 13.10
CA HIS A 38 -16.04 2.98 13.88
C HIS A 38 -15.38 3.60 15.10
N GLN A 39 -15.22 4.91 15.10
CA GLN A 39 -14.85 5.63 16.31
C GLN A 39 -15.99 5.40 17.32
N ARG A 40 -15.72 4.61 18.37
CA ARG A 40 -16.64 4.41 19.49
C ARG A 40 -16.55 5.62 20.42
N ASP A 41 -16.94 6.78 19.93
CA ASP A 41 -17.23 7.92 20.79
C ASP A 41 -18.75 8.04 20.88
N HIS A 42 -19.27 7.72 22.07
CA HIS A 42 -20.62 8.05 22.45
C HIS A 42 -20.76 9.58 22.44
N HIS A 43 -21.80 10.06 21.76
CA HIS A 43 -22.27 11.44 21.66
C HIS A 43 -21.79 12.28 20.47
N GLU A 44 -22.82 12.70 19.73
CA GLU A 44 -22.93 13.80 18.78
C GLU A 44 -22.66 13.51 17.29
N ILE A 45 -23.78 13.58 16.56
CA ILE A 45 -23.91 13.38 15.12
C ILE A 45 -23.41 14.65 14.43
N SER A 46 -22.31 14.53 13.69
CA SER A 46 -21.98 15.42 12.59
C SER A 46 -21.30 14.57 11.53
N GLU A 47 -21.95 14.39 10.38
CA GLU A 47 -21.55 13.62 9.18
C GLU A 47 -20.10 13.09 9.19
N VAL A 48 -19.83 12.04 9.97
CA VAL A 48 -18.51 11.42 10.04
C VAL A 48 -18.44 10.50 8.84
N THR A 49 -17.83 10.95 7.73
CA THR A 49 -17.52 10.05 6.63
C THR A 49 -16.76 8.85 7.19
N PRO A 50 -17.24 7.60 7.01
CA PRO A 50 -16.59 6.44 7.58
C PRO A 50 -15.16 6.36 7.04
N THR A 51 -14.18 6.57 7.92
CA THR A 51 -12.77 6.48 7.58
C THR A 51 -12.44 5.00 7.42
N HIS A 52 -12.15 4.62 6.17
CA HIS A 52 -11.70 3.27 5.85
C HIS A 52 -10.19 3.20 6.02
N ILE A 53 -9.74 2.24 6.81
CA ILE A 53 -8.31 1.97 7.01
C ILE A 53 -7.93 0.78 6.13
N TYR A 54 -6.91 0.95 5.31
CA TYR A 54 -6.36 -0.04 4.41
C TYR A 54 -5.11 -0.63 5.06
N GLU A 55 -5.21 -1.86 5.56
CA GLU A 55 -4.12 -2.52 6.26
C GLU A 55 -3.24 -3.31 5.29
N PHE A 56 -2.02 -2.82 5.05
CA PHE A 56 -1.03 -3.46 4.18
C PHE A 56 -0.27 -4.52 4.99
N TYR A 57 -0.66 -5.78 4.82
CA TYR A 57 -0.18 -6.90 5.63
C TYR A 57 0.78 -7.83 4.89
N HIS A 58 0.75 -7.88 3.57
CA HIS A 58 1.61 -8.77 2.79
C HIS A 58 2.04 -8.16 1.47
N ILE A 59 3.31 -8.36 1.13
CA ILE A 59 3.88 -8.03 -0.17
C ILE A 59 4.53 -9.28 -0.73
N GLU A 60 4.15 -9.66 -1.94
CA GLU A 60 4.70 -10.80 -2.65
C GLU A 60 5.39 -10.35 -3.93
N VAL A 61 6.67 -10.68 -4.03
CA VAL A 61 7.44 -10.54 -5.27
C VAL A 61 7.88 -11.94 -5.72
N PRO A 62 7.64 -12.30 -6.99
CA PRO A 62 7.98 -13.61 -7.54
C PRO A 62 9.48 -13.88 -7.41
N GLN A 63 9.83 -15.15 -7.16
CA GLN A 63 11.19 -15.55 -6.82
C GLN A 63 12.22 -15.17 -7.90
N ALA A 64 11.85 -15.25 -9.18
CA ALA A 64 12.68 -14.84 -10.33
C ALA A 64 13.10 -13.35 -10.31
N TYR A 65 12.45 -12.56 -9.46
CA TYR A 65 12.62 -11.12 -9.32
C TYR A 65 13.05 -10.68 -7.91
N ARG A 66 13.17 -11.62 -6.97
CA ARG A 66 13.75 -11.33 -5.66
C ARG A 66 15.23 -10.96 -5.82
N GLY A 67 15.71 -10.03 -5.00
CA GLY A 67 17.08 -9.49 -5.09
C GLY A 67 17.30 -8.45 -6.20
N LYS A 68 16.33 -8.24 -7.10
CA LYS A 68 16.41 -7.21 -8.16
C LYS A 68 15.89 -5.83 -7.73
N GLY A 69 15.60 -5.66 -6.44
CA GLY A 69 15.15 -4.38 -5.89
C GLY A 69 13.74 -3.94 -6.32
N ILE A 70 12.87 -4.84 -6.77
CA ILE A 70 11.53 -4.50 -7.30
C ILE A 70 10.50 -4.21 -6.20
N ALA A 71 10.66 -4.83 -5.02
CA ALA A 71 9.72 -4.66 -3.92
C ALA A 71 9.60 -3.19 -3.47
N MET A 72 10.72 -2.45 -3.45
CA MET A 72 10.75 -1.04 -3.03
C MET A 72 9.99 -0.10 -3.97
N PRO A 73 10.28 -0.02 -5.28
CA PRO A 73 9.56 0.84 -6.20
C PRO A 73 8.09 0.42 -6.34
N PHE A 74 7.78 -0.88 -6.27
CA PHE A 74 6.40 -1.36 -6.28
C PHE A 74 5.63 -0.93 -5.02
N ALA A 75 6.23 -1.10 -3.83
CA ALA A 75 5.64 -0.60 -2.59
C ALA A 75 5.42 0.92 -2.68
N LYS A 76 6.43 1.67 -3.16
CA LYS A 76 6.32 3.12 -3.38
C LYS A 76 5.10 3.47 -4.23
N ALA A 77 4.90 2.81 -5.37
CA ALA A 77 3.73 3.05 -6.21
C ALA A 77 2.40 2.80 -5.47
N CYS A 78 2.32 1.75 -4.65
CA CYS A 78 1.13 1.48 -3.83
C CYS A 78 0.87 2.56 -2.77
N PHE A 79 1.92 3.02 -2.07
CA PHE A 79 1.80 4.10 -1.07
C PHE A 79 1.51 5.45 -1.71
N ASP A 80 2.11 5.75 -2.87
CA ASP A 80 1.86 6.97 -3.64
C ASP A 80 0.39 7.02 -4.10
N TYR A 81 -0.14 5.90 -4.60
CA TYR A 81 -1.56 5.76 -4.91
C TYR A 81 -2.44 6.06 -3.68
N ALA A 82 -2.13 5.43 -2.54
CA ALA A 82 -2.85 5.67 -1.29
C ALA A 82 -2.79 7.15 -0.85
N LEU A 83 -1.64 7.81 -1.04
CA LEU A 83 -1.45 9.23 -0.74
C LEU A 83 -2.29 10.13 -1.63
N GLN A 84 -2.25 9.91 -2.95
CA GLN A 84 -3.05 10.65 -3.92
C GLN A 84 -4.56 10.51 -3.67
N HIS A 85 -4.99 9.33 -3.25
CA HIS A 85 -6.39 9.03 -2.95
C HIS A 85 -6.80 9.34 -1.50
N ASN A 86 -5.92 9.92 -0.68
CA ASN A 86 -6.18 10.23 0.73
C ASN A 86 -6.61 9.01 1.57
N TRP A 87 -6.10 7.81 1.23
CA TRP A 87 -6.38 6.59 1.97
C TRP A 87 -5.65 6.60 3.30
N LYS A 88 -6.28 6.06 4.34
CA LYS A 88 -5.63 5.80 5.62
C LYS A 88 -5.01 4.42 5.57
N VAL A 89 -3.69 4.33 5.65
CA VAL A 89 -2.94 3.08 5.49
C VAL A 89 -2.33 2.63 6.80
N LYS A 90 -2.59 1.40 7.20
CA LYS A 90 -1.94 0.75 8.35
C LYS A 90 -0.96 -0.29 7.84
N VAL A 91 0.30 -0.24 8.26
CA VAL A 91 1.33 -1.17 7.76
C VAL A 91 1.64 -2.20 8.83
N THR A 92 1.12 -3.42 8.65
CA THR A 92 1.38 -4.56 9.55
C THR A 92 2.44 -5.51 9.01
N CYS A 93 2.73 -5.46 7.71
CA CYS A 93 3.83 -6.20 7.12
C CYS A 93 5.18 -5.75 7.70
N THR A 94 5.91 -6.65 8.36
CA THR A 94 7.23 -6.36 8.96
C THR A 94 8.22 -5.86 7.91
N TYR A 95 8.23 -6.48 6.72
CA TYR A 95 9.12 -6.08 5.64
C TYR A 95 8.85 -4.63 5.19
N LEU A 96 7.59 -4.26 4.94
CA LEU A 96 7.25 -2.88 4.55
C LEU A 96 7.55 -1.90 5.67
N ARG A 97 7.21 -2.26 6.92
CA ARG A 97 7.46 -1.39 8.07
C ARG A 97 8.94 -1.11 8.28
N GLU A 98 9.79 -2.13 8.22
CA GLU A 98 11.22 -1.96 8.49
C GLU A 98 11.99 -1.47 7.26
N LYS A 99 11.76 -2.07 6.08
CA LYS A 99 12.53 -1.76 4.87
C LYS A 99 12.01 -0.52 4.15
N PHE A 100 10.69 -0.34 4.06
CA PHE A 100 10.12 0.76 3.29
C PHE A 100 9.86 2.00 4.16
N LEU A 101 9.11 1.86 5.26
CA LEU A 101 8.84 3.00 6.15
C LEU A 101 10.10 3.48 6.89
N GLY A 102 11.05 2.58 7.18
CA GLY A 102 12.35 2.98 7.71
C GLY A 102 13.08 4.03 6.85
N LEU A 103 12.85 4.01 5.53
CA LEU A 103 13.46 4.94 4.57
C LEU A 103 12.53 6.10 4.16
N HIS A 104 11.22 5.86 4.09
CA HIS A 104 10.25 6.80 3.49
C HIS A 104 9.13 7.28 4.44
N SER A 105 9.18 6.92 5.73
CA SER A 105 8.13 7.26 6.71
C SER A 105 7.75 8.75 6.72
N GLY A 106 8.73 9.65 6.58
CA GLY A 106 8.47 11.10 6.59
C GLY A 106 7.52 11.57 5.49
N HIS A 107 7.59 10.97 4.30
CA HIS A 107 6.75 11.36 3.16
C HIS A 107 5.30 10.86 3.29
N TYR A 108 5.13 9.64 3.81
CA TYR A 108 3.82 9.00 3.91
C TYR A 108 3.15 9.19 5.28
N LYS A 109 3.77 9.93 6.21
CA LYS A 109 3.29 10.12 7.58
C LYS A 109 1.84 10.63 7.66
N SER A 110 1.37 11.40 6.69
CA SER A 110 0.00 11.94 6.66
C SER A 110 -1.10 10.86 6.44
N ILE A 111 -0.76 9.78 5.76
CA ILE A 111 -1.67 8.66 5.48
C ILE A 111 -1.48 7.48 6.42
N LEU A 112 -0.34 7.38 7.11
CA LEU A 112 -0.06 6.27 8.01
C LEU A 112 -0.93 6.33 9.27
N VAL A 113 -1.49 5.19 9.64
CA VAL A 113 -2.24 4.97 10.87
C VAL A 113 -1.52 3.92 11.72
N GLU A 114 -1.31 4.22 13.00
CA GLU A 114 -0.65 3.31 13.96
C GLU A 114 -1.58 2.22 14.52
#